data_AF-A0A1H7FCS4-F1
#
_entry.id   AF-A0A1H7FCS4-F1
#
_cell.length_a   1.000
_cell.length_b   1.000
_cell.length_c   1.000
_cell.angle_alpha   90.00
_cell.angle_beta   90.00
_cell.angle_gamma   90.00
#
_symmetry.space_group_name_H-M   'P 1'
#
loop_
_entity.id
_entity.type
_entity.pdbx_description
1 polymer ?
#
loop_
_entity_poly.entity_id
_entity_poly.type
_entity_poly.pdbx_seq_one_letter_code
_entity_poly.pdbx_strand_id
1 'polypeptide(L)'
;MKRELPDYIIESTRFYVDILNDELRQVSDPTNRIPFDAMTFKNGQYEFDFDRATKSIYHGDPAAKPESVVTVRMPHPYKLDPHIMERILEKRNDRHHDTTVQTEQRQLETLKR
;
A
#
# COMPACT_ATOMS: atom_id res chain seq x y z
N MET A 1 9.52 -19.03 0.67
CA MET A 1 9.77 -17.88 1.57
C MET A 1 8.69 -16.84 1.29
N LYS A 2 8.05 -16.29 2.32
CA LYS A 2 7.10 -15.18 2.16
C LYS A 2 7.93 -13.94 1.85
N ARG A 3 7.81 -13.35 0.66
CA ARG A 3 8.59 -12.16 0.29
C ARG A 3 8.17 -10.97 1.16
N GLU A 4 9.14 -10.27 1.72
CA GLU A 4 8.92 -9.13 2.60
C GLU A 4 8.60 -7.87 1.78
N LEU A 5 7.58 -7.12 2.19
CA LEU A 5 7.31 -5.81 1.61
C LEU A 5 8.48 -4.86 1.95
N PRO A 6 8.85 -3.92 1.07
CA PRO A 6 9.86 -2.92 1.40
C PRO A 6 9.42 -2.10 2.61
N ASP A 7 10.37 -1.80 3.48
CA ASP A 7 10.19 -0.86 4.57
C ASP A 7 10.44 0.57 4.06
N TYR A 8 9.61 1.50 4.52
CA TYR A 8 9.80 2.94 4.38
C TYR A 8 9.67 3.59 5.76
N ILE A 9 10.67 4.40 6.12
CA ILE A 9 10.72 5.04 7.44
C ILE A 9 10.33 6.51 7.26
N ILE A 10 9.31 6.91 8.00
CA ILE A 10 8.90 8.30 8.14
C ILE A 10 9.20 8.70 9.58
N GLU A 11 10.16 9.61 9.76
CA GLU A 11 10.70 9.97 11.08
C GLU A 11 11.21 8.74 11.84
N SER A 12 10.49 8.30 12.88
CA SER A 12 10.78 7.10 13.68
C SER A 12 9.74 5.99 13.52
N THR A 13 8.82 6.14 12.56
CA THR A 13 7.76 5.15 12.31
C THR A 13 8.06 4.38 11.03
N ARG A 14 7.99 3.06 11.13
CA ARG A 14 8.23 2.14 10.01
C ARG A 14 6.91 1.74 9.38
N PHE A 15 6.87 1.79 8.05
CA PHE A 15 5.74 1.36 7.23
C PHE A 15 6.22 0.35 6.18
N TYR A 16 5.37 -0.61 5.86
CA TYR A 16 5.49 -1.37 4.64
C TYR A 16 4.93 -0.58 3.47
N VAL A 17 5.63 -0.57 2.35
CA VAL A 17 5.13 -0.05 1.07
C VAL A 17 4.30 -1.15 0.41
N ASP A 18 2.98 -1.09 0.57
CA ASP A 18 2.04 -2.10 0.08
C ASP A 18 1.34 -1.65 -1.21
N ILE A 19 2.08 -1.69 -2.31
CA ILE A 19 1.60 -1.23 -3.62
C ILE A 19 0.41 -2.07 -4.12
N LEU A 20 0.31 -3.33 -3.69
CA LEU A 20 -0.81 -4.19 -4.09
C LEU A 20 -2.15 -3.78 -3.45
N ASN A 21 -2.09 -3.00 -2.37
CA ASN A 21 -3.24 -2.43 -1.66
C ASN A 21 -3.24 -0.89 -1.71
N ASP A 22 -2.32 -0.27 -2.46
CA ASP A 22 -2.20 1.18 -2.65
C ASP A 22 -2.03 1.98 -1.34
N GLU A 23 -1.28 1.43 -0.38
CA GLU A 23 -1.13 2.03 0.96
C GLU A 23 0.30 1.92 1.53
N LEU A 24 0.64 2.84 2.44
CA LEU A 24 1.65 2.59 3.48
C LEU A 24 0.95 1.94 4.66
N ARG A 25 1.46 0.80 5.14
CA ARG A 25 0.89 0.09 6.29
C ARG A 25 1.89 0.04 7.44
N GLN A 26 1.53 0.58 8.59
CA GLN A 26 2.48 0.66 9.71
C GLN A 26 2.88 -0.75 10.21
N VAL A 27 4.16 -0.96 10.44
CA VAL A 27 4.71 -2.27 10.85
C VAL A 27 4.23 -2.67 12.24
N SER A 28 4.25 -1.73 13.20
CA SER A 28 3.83 -2.00 14.58
C SER A 28 2.32 -1.98 14.78
N ASP A 29 1.55 -1.45 13.83
CA ASP A 29 0.08 -1.37 13.88
C ASP A 29 -0.52 -1.48 12.47
N PRO A 30 -0.85 -2.70 12.00
CA PRO A 30 -1.39 -2.91 10.66
C PRO A 30 -2.77 -2.28 10.40
N THR A 31 -3.44 -1.74 11.43
CA THR A 31 -4.69 -1.01 11.29
C THR A 31 -4.45 0.45 10.90
N ASN A 32 -3.28 1.01 11.23
CA ASN A 32 -2.87 2.32 10.75
C ASN A 32 -2.32 2.23 9.34
N ARG A 33 -3.08 2.82 8.41
CA ARG A 33 -2.84 2.78 6.97
C ARG A 33 -2.91 4.18 6.41
N ILE A 34 -2.00 4.48 5.51
CA ILE A 34 -1.96 5.74 4.79
C ILE A 34 -2.12 5.43 3.31
N PRO A 35 -3.34 5.58 2.75
CA PRO A 35 -3.59 5.40 1.33
C PRO A 35 -2.73 6.34 0.47
N PHE A 36 -2.25 5.88 -0.68
CA PHE A 36 -1.50 6.72 -1.61
C PHE A 36 -2.38 7.80 -2.26
N ASP A 37 -3.69 7.57 -2.38
CA ASP A 37 -4.66 8.54 -2.90
C ASP A 37 -4.94 9.71 -1.95
N ALA A 38 -4.61 9.57 -0.67
CA ALA A 38 -4.68 10.63 0.33
C ALA A 38 -3.46 11.59 0.26
N MET A 39 -2.48 11.30 -0.60
CA MET A 39 -1.27 12.09 -0.78
C MET A 39 -1.34 12.92 -2.06
N THR A 40 -0.68 14.08 -2.08
CA THR A 40 -0.61 14.94 -3.27
C THR A 40 0.59 14.55 -4.14
N PHE A 41 0.38 14.16 -5.39
CA PHE A 41 1.49 13.91 -6.32
C PHE A 41 1.92 15.19 -7.03
N LYS A 42 3.16 15.65 -6.78
CA LYS A 42 3.74 16.85 -7.40
C LYS A 42 5.24 16.65 -7.64
N ASN A 43 5.75 17.14 -8.76
CA ASN A 43 7.18 17.08 -9.12
C ASN A 43 7.77 15.65 -9.07
N GLY A 44 6.97 14.63 -9.43
CA GLY A 44 7.42 13.24 -9.46
C GLY A 44 7.51 12.56 -8.08
N GLN A 45 6.96 13.18 -7.03
CA GLN A 45 6.94 12.68 -5.67
C GLN A 45 5.54 12.82 -5.08
N TYR A 46 5.24 11.97 -4.10
CA TYR A 46 4.09 12.13 -3.23
C TYR A 46 4.45 13.06 -2.07
N GLU A 47 3.58 13.99 -1.76
CA GLU A 47 3.72 14.95 -0.66
C GLU A 47 2.48 14.89 0.22
N PHE A 48 2.68 14.80 1.53
CA PHE A 48 1.61 14.83 2.52
C PHE A 48 2.15 15.35 3.86
N ASP A 49 1.25 15.86 4.68
CA ASP A 49 1.58 16.26 6.04
C ASP A 49 1.39 15.07 6.98
N PHE A 50 2.43 14.71 7.72
CA PHE A 50 2.46 13.59 8.64
C PHE A 50 2.48 14.11 10.07
N ASP A 51 1.52 13.67 10.87
CA ASP A 51 1.48 13.97 12.30
C ASP A 51 2.20 12.87 13.09
N ARG A 52 3.27 13.24 13.80
CA ARG A 52 4.04 12.31 14.64
C ARG A 52 3.23 11.74 15.81
N ALA A 53 2.19 12.44 16.27
CA ALA A 53 1.37 11.99 17.38
C ALA A 53 0.48 10.81 16.97
N THR A 54 -0.21 10.93 15.83
CA THR A 54 -1.09 9.88 15.29
C THR A 54 -0.36 8.89 14.40
N LYS A 55 0.84 9.23 13.94
CA LYS A 55 1.64 8.48 12.96
C LYS A 55 0.89 8.30 11.65
N SER A 56 0.10 9.29 11.26
CA SER A 56 -0.74 9.25 10.05
C SER A 56 -0.79 10.62 9.38
N ILE A 57 -1.61 10.76 8.34
CA ILE A 57 -1.81 12.04 7.65
C ILE A 57 -2.48 13.02 8.61
N TYR A 58 -1.91 14.24 8.68
CA TYR A 58 -2.52 15.37 9.33
C TYR A 58 -3.61 15.96 8.43
N HIS A 59 -4.85 16.04 8.94
CA HIS A 59 -6.01 16.57 8.21
C HIS A 59 -6.47 17.95 8.72
N GLY A 60 -5.70 18.61 9.60
CA GLY A 60 -6.06 19.91 10.14
C GLY A 60 -5.65 21.07 9.23
N ASP A 61 -5.64 22.30 9.78
CA ASP A 61 -5.36 23.52 9.01
C ASP A 61 -3.90 23.56 8.50
N PRO A 62 -3.67 23.63 7.17
CA PRO A 62 -2.32 23.75 6.60
C PRO A 62 -1.60 25.05 6.96
N ALA A 63 -2.33 26.13 7.29
CA ALA A 63 -1.74 27.41 7.69
C ALA A 63 -1.33 27.45 9.17
N ALA A 64 -1.85 26.52 9.98
CA ALA A 64 -1.64 26.45 11.42
C ALA A 64 -1.23 25.04 11.86
N LYS A 65 -0.17 24.49 11.23
CA LYS A 65 0.35 23.16 11.54
C LYS A 65 0.95 23.12 12.96
N PRO A 66 0.53 22.15 13.81
CA PRO A 66 1.20 21.87 15.07
C PRO A 66 2.66 21.48 14.85
N GLU A 67 3.50 21.65 15.88
CA GLU A 67 4.92 21.24 15.85
C GLU A 67 5.10 19.73 15.59
N SER A 68 4.10 18.92 15.95
CA SER A 68 4.11 17.47 15.69
C SER A 68 4.03 17.13 14.20
N VAL A 69 3.63 18.06 13.33
CA VAL A 69 3.38 17.83 11.91
C VAL A 69 4.60 18.16 11.06
N VAL A 70 4.96 17.26 10.16
CA VAL A 70 6.00 17.47 9.13
C VAL A 70 5.48 17.16 7.74
N THR A 71 5.96 17.93 6.76
CA THR A 71 5.73 17.61 5.36
C THR A 71 6.70 16.53 4.91
N VAL A 72 6.15 15.39 4.49
CA VAL A 72 6.89 14.24 3.98
C VAL A 72 6.89 14.29 2.46
N ARG A 73 8.05 14.04 1.85
CA ARG A 73 8.20 13.82 0.41
C ARG A 73 8.63 12.39 0.16
N MET A 74 7.74 11.60 -0.40
CA MET A 74 7.95 10.19 -0.71
C MET A 74 8.19 10.02 -2.21
N PRO A 75 9.22 9.26 -2.64
CA PRO A 75 9.35 8.85 -4.03
C PRO A 75 8.12 8.08 -4.51
N HIS A 76 7.94 7.98 -5.83
CA HIS A 76 6.92 7.09 -6.38
C HIS A 76 7.06 5.66 -5.81
N PRO A 77 5.99 4.99 -5.34
CA PRO A 77 6.06 3.65 -4.75
C PRO A 77 6.80 2.60 -5.59
N TYR A 78 6.64 2.58 -6.93
CA TYR A 78 7.43 1.72 -7.83
C TYR A 78 8.95 1.86 -7.72
N LYS A 79 9.46 3.01 -7.22
CA LYS A 79 10.89 3.19 -6.94
C LYS A 79 11.31 2.60 -5.59
N LEU A 80 10.36 2.39 -4.68
CA LEU A 80 10.59 1.84 -3.34
C LEU A 80 10.46 0.31 -3.33
N ASP A 81 9.69 -0.28 -4.26
CA ASP A 81 9.55 -1.73 -4.41
C ASP A 81 10.16 -2.22 -5.73
N PRO A 82 11.43 -2.68 -5.73
CA PRO A 82 12.08 -3.19 -6.95
C PRO A 82 11.47 -4.51 -7.46
N HIS A 83 10.69 -5.21 -6.64
CA HIS A 83 10.10 -6.51 -6.98
C HIS A 83 8.59 -6.43 -7.26
N ILE A 84 8.01 -5.23 -7.32
CA ILE A 84 6.58 -5.04 -7.51
C ILE A 84 6.04 -5.72 -8.78
N MET A 85 6.79 -5.65 -9.88
CA MET A 85 6.36 -6.28 -11.14
C MET A 85 6.19 -7.79 -10.98
N GLU A 86 7.09 -8.44 -10.26
CA GLU A 86 7.00 -9.88 -9.99
C GLU A 86 5.75 -10.21 -9.16
N ARG A 87 5.47 -9.41 -8.12
CA ARG A 87 4.30 -9.57 -7.26
C ARG A 87 2.98 -9.35 -8.01
N ILE A 88 2.96 -8.38 -8.93
CA ILE A 88 1.79 -8.12 -9.79
C ILE A 88 1.53 -9.34 -10.69
N LEU A 89 2.58 -9.96 -11.24
CA LEU A 89 2.45 -11.16 -12.09
C LEU A 89 1.98 -12.36 -11.27
N GLU A 90 2.53 -12.60 -10.09
CA GLU A 90 2.07 -13.64 -9.16
C GLU A 90 0.58 -13.49 -8.83
N LYS A 91 0.16 -12.29 -8.39
CA LYS A 91 -1.27 -11.99 -8.07
C LYS A 91 -2.19 -12.14 -9.28
N ARG A 92 -1.68 -11.99 -10.52
CA ARG A 92 -2.46 -12.25 -11.73
C ARG A 92 -2.60 -13.75 -12.00
N ASN A 93 -1.51 -14.50 -11.89
CA ASN A 93 -1.53 -15.96 -12.08
C ASN A 93 -2.46 -16.65 -11.08
N ASP A 94 -2.43 -16.25 -9.81
CA ASP A 94 -3.33 -16.78 -8.78
C ASP A 94 -4.81 -16.55 -9.13
N ARG A 95 -5.15 -15.34 -9.59
CA ARG A 95 -6.53 -15.00 -10.00
C ARG A 95 -6.99 -15.80 -11.22
N HIS A 96 -6.11 -16.01 -12.20
CA HIS A 96 -6.43 -16.84 -13.36
C HIS A 96 -6.63 -18.29 -12.96
N HIS A 97 -5.78 -18.83 -12.07
CA HIS A 97 -5.92 -20.19 -11.57
C HIS A 97 -7.25 -20.40 -10.83
N ASP A 98 -7.61 -19.50 -9.92
CA ASP A 98 -8.86 -19.60 -9.14
C ASP A 98 -10.11 -19.55 -10.06
N THR A 99 -10.09 -18.69 -11.08
CA THR A 99 -11.19 -18.59 -12.06
C THR A 99 -11.37 -19.88 -12.86
N THR A 100 -10.27 -20.52 -13.30
CA THR A 100 -10.31 -21.78 -14.04
C THR A 100 -10.89 -22.91 -13.18
N VAL A 101 -10.41 -23.04 -11.93
CA VAL A 101 -10.88 -24.08 -11.00
C VAL A 101 -12.37 -23.92 -10.71
N GLN A 102 -12.86 -22.70 -10.45
CA GLN A 102 -14.28 -22.45 -10.21
C GLN A 102 -15.16 -22.76 -11.43
N THR A 103 -14.66 -22.47 -12.63
CA THR A 103 -15.38 -22.74 -13.88
C THR A 103 -15.51 -24.25 -14.12
N GLU A 104 -14.43 -25.01 -13.94
CA GLU A 104 -14.42 -26.46 -14.11
C GLU A 104 -15.30 -27.17 -13.08
N GLN A 105 -15.25 -26.75 -11.81
CA GLN A 105 -16.11 -27.30 -10.76
C GLN A 105 -17.59 -27.05 -11.06
N ARG A 106 -17.95 -25.84 -11.49
CA ARG A 106 -19.33 -25.50 -11.85
C ARG A 106 -19.83 -26.32 -13.05
N GLN A 107 -18.98 -26.54 -14.05
CA GLN A 107 -19.30 -27.39 -15.20
C GLN A 107 -19.51 -28.86 -14.79
N LEU A 108 -18.63 -29.41 -13.95
CA LEU A 108 -18.75 -30.78 -13.43
C LEU A 108 -20.01 -30.98 -12.58
N GLU A 109 -20.43 -29.98 -11.80
CA GLU A 109 -21.68 -30.03 -11.04
C GLU A 109 -22.92 -29.99 -11.93
N THR A 110 -22.90 -29.21 -13.02
CA THR A 110 -24.00 -29.20 -14.01
C THR A 110 -24.11 -30.50 -14.80
N LEU A 111 -23.01 -31.22 -15.04
CA LEU A 111 -22.99 -32.52 -15.73
C LEU A 111 -23.43 -33.70 -14.85
N LYS A 112 -23.49 -33.51 -13.52
CA LYS A 112 -23.91 -34.53 -12.54
C LYS A 112 -25.39 -34.42 -12.14
N ARG A 113 -26.16 -33.56 -12.80
CA ARG A 113 -27.62 -33.43 -12.68
C ARG A 113 -28.32 -33.98 -13.91
#